data_AF-A0A238JFQ6-F1
#
_entry.id   AF-A0A238JFQ6-F1
#
_cell.length_a   1.000
_cell.length_b   1.000
_cell.length_c   1.000
_cell.angle_alpha   90.00
_cell.angle_beta   90.00
_cell.angle_gamma   90.00
#
_symmetry.space_group_name_H-M   'P 1'
#
loop_
_entity.id
_entity.type
_entity.pdbx_description
1 polymer ?
#
loop_
_entity_poly.entity_id
_entity_poly.type
_entity_poly.pdbx_seq_one_letter_code
_entity_poly.pdbx_strand_id
1 'polypeptide(L)' 'MENALKANPLDVRQEYEKQLKGLQEAYGEAMLELRARKKLQALMVREDDR' A
#
# COMPACT_ATOMS: atom_id res chain seq x y z
N MET A 1 -2.00 -29.86 -30.01
CA MET A 1 -2.44 -29.22 -28.76
C MET A 1 -1.24 -28.46 -28.22
N GLU A 2 -1.22 -27.14 -28.40
CA GLU A 2 -0.21 -26.30 -27.73
C GLU A 2 -0.48 -26.33 -26.22
N ASN A 3 0.59 -26.46 -25.44
CA ASN A 3 0.55 -26.69 -24.01
C ASN A 3 -0.19 -25.56 -23.26
N ALA A 4 -1.41 -25.82 -22.81
CA ALA A 4 -2.22 -24.91 -21.98
C ALA A 4 -1.67 -24.70 -20.54
N LEU A 5 -0.48 -25.22 -20.25
CA LEU A 5 0.11 -25.29 -18.90
C LEU A 5 1.31 -24.35 -18.69
N LYS A 6 1.71 -23.55 -19.70
CA LYS A 6 2.74 -22.53 -19.53
C LYS A 6 2.09 -21.15 -19.61
N ALA A 7 1.82 -20.56 -18.45
CA ALA A 7 1.57 -19.13 -18.37
C ALA A 7 2.74 -18.39 -19.05
N ASN A 8 2.43 -17.46 -19.95
CA ASN A 8 3.45 -16.66 -20.60
C ASN A 8 4.23 -15.89 -19.52
N PRO A 9 5.56 -15.99 -19.46
CA PRO A 9 6.36 -15.29 -18.46
C PRO A 9 6.12 -13.78 -18.41
N LEU A 10 5.69 -13.17 -19.51
CA LEU A 10 5.28 -11.75 -19.56
C LEU A 10 4.00 -11.49 -18.76
N ASP A 11 2.99 -12.35 -18.88
CA ASP A 11 1.72 -12.21 -18.16
C ASP A 11 1.92 -12.36 -16.65
N VAL A 12 2.79 -13.29 -16.25
CA VAL A 12 3.16 -13.50 -14.85
C VAL A 12 3.85 -12.27 -14.27
N ARG A 13 4.78 -11.65 -15.02
CA ARG A 13 5.44 -10.42 -14.59
C ARG A 13 4.45 -9.27 -14.43
N GLN A 14 3.55 -9.09 -15.39
CA GLN A 14 2.53 -8.03 -15.34
C GLN A 14 1.61 -8.19 -14.13
N GLU A 15 1.21 -9.43 -13.80
CA GLU A 15 0.38 -9.71 -12.64
C GLU A 15 1.10 -9.37 -11.32
N TYR A 16 2.38 -9.72 -11.21
CA TYR A 16 3.19 -9.33 -10.05
C TYR A 16 3.38 -7.81 -9.94
N GLU A 17 3.64 -7.12 -11.05
CA GLU A 17 3.75 -5.65 -11.06
C GLU A 17 2.46 -4.98 -10.59
N LYS A 18 1.30 -5.50 -11.01
CA LYS A 18 -0.01 -5.03 -10.58
C LYS A 18 -0.23 -5.25 -9.09
N GLN A 19 0.07 -6.44 -8.58
CA GLN A 19 -0.03 -6.75 -7.15
C GLN A 19 0.92 -5.88 -6.32
N LEU A 20 2.15 -5.67 -6.79
CA LEU A 20 3.14 -4.84 -6.12
C LEU A 20 2.68 -3.39 -6.05
N LYS A 21 2.10 -2.87 -7.13
CA LYS A 21 1.53 -1.52 -7.18
C LYS A 21 0.39 -1.35 -6.16
N GLY A 22 -0.57 -2.29 -6.14
CA GLY A 22 -1.67 -2.25 -5.17
C GLY A 22 -1.18 -2.32 -3.71
N LEU A 23 -0.15 -3.13 -3.46
CA LEU A 23 0.47 -3.21 -2.13
C LEU A 23 1.15 -1.87 -1.74
N GLN A 24 1.87 -1.23 -2.67
CA GLN A 24 2.51 0.06 -2.43
C GLN A 24 1.50 1.17 -2.17
N GLU A 25 0.39 1.20 -2.91
CA GLU A 25 -0.69 2.17 -2.73
C GLU A 25 -1.33 2.01 -1.35
N ALA A 26 -1.74 0.78 -0.98
CA ALA A 26 -2.32 0.50 0.33
C ALA A 26 -1.37 0.84 1.49
N TYR A 27 -0.08 0.53 1.34
CA TYR A 27 0.94 0.89 2.33
C TYR A 27 1.11 2.41 2.43
N GLY A 28 1.09 3.13 1.31
CA GLY A 28 1.15 4.58 1.27
C GLY A 28 -0.02 5.24 2.01
N GLU A 29 -1.24 4.75 1.77
CA GLU A 29 -2.45 5.21 2.46
C GLU A 29 -2.37 4.98 3.97
N ALA A 30 -1.99 3.77 4.40
CA ALA A 30 -1.84 3.45 5.82
C ALA A 30 -0.79 4.35 6.52
N MET A 31 0.31 4.67 5.83
CA MET A 31 1.34 5.57 6.37
C MET A 31 0.86 7.01 6.50
N LEU A 32 0.04 7.49 5.56
CA LEU A 32 -0.60 8.81 5.65
C LEU A 32 -1.58 8.87 6.82
N GLU A 33 -2.40 7.84 6.99
CA GLU A 33 -3.33 7.74 8.12
C GLU A 33 -2.58 7.74 9.46
N LEU A 34 -1.53 6.93 9.59
CA LEU A 34 -0.70 6.88 10.78
C LEU A 34 -0.09 8.26 11.10
N ARG A 35 0.40 8.98 10.07
CA ARG A 35 0.93 10.34 10.23
C ARG A 35 -0.14 11.31 10.71
N ALA A 36 -1.36 11.24 10.16
CA ALA A 36 -2.47 12.09 10.56
C ALA A 36 -2.86 11.84 12.04
N ARG A 37 -2.96 10.57 12.45
CA ARG A 37 -3.24 10.18 13.84
C ARG A 37 -2.19 10.72 14.81
N LYS A 38 -0.90 10.56 14.49
CA LYS A 38 0.20 11.10 15.30
C LYS A 38 0.14 12.62 15.42
N LYS A 39 -0.16 13.33 14.33
CA LYS A 39 -0.30 14.79 14.34
C LYS A 39 -1.48 15.22 15.21
N LEU A 40 -2.61 14.54 15.11
CA LEU A 40 -3.79 14.83 15.93
C LEU A 40 -3.49 14.63 17.42
N GLN A 41 -2.87 13.51 17.78
CA GLN A 41 -2.48 13.24 19.16
C GLN A 41 -1.55 14.33 19.72
N ALA A 42 -0.56 14.77 18.93
CA ALA A 42 0.35 15.84 19.33
C ALA A 42 -0.35 17.20 19.50
N LEU A 43 -1.44 17.46 18.75
CA LEU A 43 -2.24 18.67 18.91
C LEU A 43 -3.09 18.60 20.18
N MET A 44 -3.73 17.46 20.44
CA MET A 44 -4.53 17.25 21.67
C MET A 44 -3.68 17.43 22.93
N VAL A 45 -2.48 16.82 22.98
CA VAL A 45 -1.56 16.99 24.12
C VAL A 45 -1.21 18.46 24.35
N ARG A 46 -1.00 19.25 23.29
CA ARG A 46 -0.72 20.69 23.40
C ARG A 46 -1.91 21.52 23.87
N GLU A 47 -3.13 21.06 23.60
CA GLU A 47 -4.35 21.73 24.05
C GLU A 47 -4.62 21.44 25.54
N ASP A 48 -4.34 20.22 26.00
CA ASP A 48 -4.48 19.83 27.41
C ASP A 48 -3.45 20.52 28.33
N ASP A 49 -2.28 20.90 27.79
CA ASP A 49 -1.22 21.63 28.52
C ASP A 49 -1.47 23.15 28.68
N ARG A 50 -2.56 23.70 28.12
CA ARG A 50 -2.90 25.14 28.17
C ARG A 50 -3.99 25.46 29.19
#